data_AF-J9G173-F1
#
_entry.id   AF-J9G173-F1
#
_cell.length_a   1.000
_cell.length_b   1.000
_cell.length_c   1.000
_cell.angle_alpha   90.00
_cell.angle_beta   90.00
_cell.angle_gamma   90.00
#
_symmetry.space_group_name_H-M   'P 1'
#
loop_
_entity.id
_entity.type
_entity.pdbx_description
1 polymer ?
#
loop_
_entity_poly.entity_id
_entity_poly.type
_entity_poly.pdbx_seq_one_letter_code
_entity_poly.pdbx_strand_id
1 'polypeptide(L)' 'MRQFTIGENEAGQRFDKYLAKLLREAPKSFFYKMLRKKNITLNGKKATGKEKLTVGDQVKL' A
#
# COMPACT_ATOMS: atom_id res chain seq x y z
N MET A 1 -2.63 10.50 10.26
CA MET A 1 -2.79 9.40 9.28
C MET A 1 -2.68 10.00 7.90
N ARG A 2 -1.82 9.42 7.04
CA ARG A 2 -1.66 9.89 5.66
C ARG A 2 -2.50 9.01 4.74
N GLN A 3 -3.13 9.62 3.75
CA GLN A 3 -3.95 8.92 2.76
C GLN A 3 -3.44 9.25 1.36
N PHE A 4 -3.38 8.24 0.51
CA PHE A 4 -2.93 8.33 -0.87
C PHE A 4 -3.99 7.71 -1.77
N THR A 5 -4.27 8.36 -2.89
CA THR A 5 -5.15 7.85 -3.92
C THR A 5 -4.30 7.33 -5.08
N ILE A 6 -4.58 6.12 -5.54
CA ILE A 6 -3.88 5.49 -6.65
C ILE A 6 -4.32 6.13 -7.97
N GLY A 7 -3.37 6.64 -8.75
CA GLY A 7 -3.60 7.16 -10.09
C GLY A 7 -3.36 6.10 -11.18
N GLU A 8 -3.45 6.51 -12.45
CA GLU A 8 -3.27 5.64 -13.60
C GLU A 8 -1.85 5.04 -13.68
N ASN A 9 -0.84 5.81 -13.28
CA ASN A 9 0.56 5.38 -13.30
C ASN A 9 0.86 4.28 -12.28
N GLU A 10 0.12 4.26 -11.16
CA GLU A 10 0.25 3.27 -10.11
C GLU A 10 -0.69 2.08 -10.30
N ALA A 11 -1.70 2.21 -11.14
CA ALA A 11 -2.66 1.16 -11.41
C ALA A 11 -2.00 -0.05 -12.09
N GLY A 12 -2.50 -1.25 -11.77
CA GLY A 12 -1.96 -2.51 -12.26
C GLY A 12 -0.70 -3.00 -11.54
N GLN A 13 -0.02 -2.16 -10.75
CA GLN A 13 1.13 -2.58 -9.96
C GLN A 13 0.68 -3.30 -8.67
N ARG A 14 1.55 -4.17 -8.13
CA ARG A 14 1.29 -4.81 -6.84
C ARG A 14 1.43 -3.82 -5.69
N PHE A 15 0.58 -3.99 -4.67
CA PHE A 15 0.55 -3.08 -3.54
C PHE A 15 1.87 -3.08 -2.75
N ASP A 16 2.53 -4.22 -2.58
CA ASP A 16 3.85 -4.30 -1.94
C ASP A 16 4.95 -3.56 -2.72
N LYS A 17 4.89 -3.58 -4.06
CA LYS A 17 5.78 -2.79 -4.93
C LYS A 17 5.52 -1.30 -4.79
N TYR A 18 4.24 -0.90 -4.72
CA TYR A 18 3.88 0.49 -4.44
C TYR A 18 4.40 0.94 -3.06
N LEU A 19 4.20 0.14 -2.02
CA LEU A 19 4.70 0.46 -0.67
C LEU A 19 6.23 0.55 -0.62
N ALA A 20 6.95 -0.30 -1.35
CA ALA A 20 8.41 -0.21 -1.45
C ALA A 20 8.88 1.06 -2.19
N LYS A 21 8.11 1.55 -3.17
CA LYS A 21 8.37 2.84 -3.85
C LYS A 21 8.01 4.04 -2.98
N LEU A 22 6.95 3.93 -2.18
CA LEU A 22 6.47 4.99 -1.29
C LEU A 22 7.37 5.11 -0.05
N LEU A 23 7.83 3.99 0.50
CA LEU A 23 8.63 3.90 1.71
C LEU A 23 10.04 3.39 1.40
N ARG A 24 10.75 4.10 0.51
CA ARG A 24 12.09 3.67 0.02
C ARG A 24 13.13 3.51 1.12
N GLU A 25 12.99 4.29 2.20
CA GLU A 25 13.89 4.25 3.36
C GLU A 25 13.52 3.14 4.35
N ALA A 26 12.34 2.55 4.23
CA ALA A 26 11.88 1.52 5.14
C ALA A 26 12.26 0.11 4.63
N PRO A 27 12.74 -0.78 5.52
CA PRO A 27 12.98 -2.17 5.14
C PRO A 27 11.65 -2.87 4.82
N LYS A 28 11.67 -3.89 3.94
CA LYS A 28 10.44 -4.59 3.53
C LYS A 28 9.65 -5.17 4.71
N SER A 29 10.35 -5.68 5.71
CA SER A 29 9.77 -6.20 6.95
C SER A 29 8.89 -5.18 7.68
N PHE A 30 9.20 -3.88 7.55
CA PHE A 30 8.43 -2.81 8.18
C PHE A 30 7.02 -2.71 7.62
N PHE A 31 6.87 -2.56 6.30
CA PHE A 31 5.52 -2.42 5.73
C PHE A 31 4.72 -3.73 5.82
N TYR A 32 5.34 -4.90 5.77
CA TYR A 32 4.64 -6.16 6.06
C TYR A 32 4.15 -6.24 7.51
N LYS A 33 4.95 -5.76 8.48
CA LYS A 33 4.52 -5.63 9.88
C LYS A 33 3.34 -4.66 10.02
N MET A 34 3.37 -3.53 9.30
CA MET A 34 2.28 -2.54 9.32
C MET A 34 0.99 -3.05 8.68
N LEU A 35 1.09 -3.75 7.54
CA LEU A 35 -0.02 -4.45 6.90
C LEU A 35 -0.65 -5.50 7.84
N ARG A 36 0.19 -6.31 8.52
CA ARG A 36 -0.28 -7.32 9.48
C ARG A 36 -1.04 -6.69 10.66
N LYS A 37 -0.59 -5.53 11.15
CA LYS A 37 -1.18 -4.79 12.26
C LYS A 37 -2.39 -3.91 11.88
N LYS A 38 -2.80 -3.87 10.60
CA LYS A 38 -3.81 -2.92 10.07
C LYS A 38 -3.43 -1.44 10.21
N ASN A 39 -2.14 -1.13 10.33
CA ASN A 39 -1.68 0.26 10.26
C ASN A 39 -1.70 0.76 8.81
N ILE A 40 -1.37 -0.13 7.86
CA ILE A 40 -1.56 0.12 6.44
C ILE A 40 -2.82 -0.62 5.98
N THR A 41 -3.75 0.10 5.36
CA THR A 41 -4.97 -0.46 4.79
C THR A 41 -5.16 -0.03 3.33
N LEU A 42 -5.82 -0.88 2.56
CA LEU A 42 -6.23 -0.63 1.18
C LEU A 42 -7.76 -0.57 1.16
N ASN A 43 -8.34 0.56 0.76
CA ASN A 43 -9.79 0.81 0.78
C ASN A 43 -10.42 0.57 2.15
N GLY A 44 -9.71 0.92 3.23
CA GLY A 44 -10.14 0.69 4.61
C GLY A 44 -10.11 -0.79 5.05
N LYS A 45 -9.66 -1.71 4.19
CA LYS A 45 -9.57 -3.14 4.48
C LYS A 45 -8.12 -3.55 4.76
N LYS A 46 -7.97 -4.63 5.52
CA LYS A 46 -6.66 -5.26 5.74
C LYS A 46 -6.13 -5.74 4.40
N ALA A 47 -4.90 -5.37 4.08
CA ALA A 47 -4.22 -5.81 2.88
C ALA A 47 -3.03 -6.71 3.23
N THR A 48 -2.64 -7.54 2.27
CA THR A 48 -1.52 -8.47 2.37
C THR A 48 -0.30 -8.00 1.58
N GLY A 49 -0.47 -7.02 0.68
CA GLY A 49 0.55 -6.50 -0.23
C GLY A 49 0.59 -7.22 -1.58
N LYS A 50 -0.12 -8.34 -1.75
CA LYS A 50 -0.15 -9.08 -3.03
C LYS A 50 -1.22 -8.56 -3.99
N GLU A 51 -2.12 -7.71 -3.51
CA GLU A 51 -3.20 -7.13 -4.28
C GLU A 51 -2.65 -6.29 -5.44
N LYS A 52 -3.33 -6.31 -6.58
CA LYS A 52 -3.07 -5.35 -7.66
C LYS A 52 -3.88 -4.09 -7.37
N LEU A 53 -3.22 -2.95 -7.51
CA LEU A 53 -3.84 -1.65 -7.33
C LEU A 53 -4.68 -1.29 -8.56
N THR A 54 -5.77 -0.59 -8.32
CA THR A 54 -6.68 -0.06 -9.32
C THR A 54 -6.79 1.46 -9.16
N VAL A 55 -7.08 2.15 -10.27
CA VAL A 55 -7.26 3.61 -10.24
C VAL A 55 -8.38 3.96 -9.27
N GLY A 56 -8.13 4.92 -8.38
CA GLY A 56 -9.08 5.34 -7.36
C GLY A 56 -8.97 4.56 -6.03
N ASP A 57 -8.13 3.53 -5.95
CA ASP A 57 -7.86 2.86 -4.68
C ASP A 57 -7.29 3.85 -3.65
N GLN A 58 -7.67 3.65 -2.39
CA GLN A 58 -7.26 4.49 -1.27
C GLN A 58 -6.33 3.72 -0.34
N VAL A 59 -5.08 4.16 -0.28
CA VAL A 59 -4.06 3.62 0.63
C VAL A 59 -3.98 4.51 1.86
N LYS A 60 -4.11 3.92 3.05
CA LYS A 60 -4.02 4.65 4.32
C LYS A 60 -2.86 4.11 5.16
N LEU A 61 -2.05 5.02 5.70
CA LEU A 61 -0.90 4.80 6.60
C LEU A 61 -1.11 5.44 7.98
#